data_AF-A0A930TCC7-F1
#
_entry.id   AF-A0A930TCC7-F1
#
_cell.length_a   1.000
_cell.length_b   1.000
_cell.length_c   1.000
_cell.angle_alpha   90.00
_cell.angle_beta   90.00
_cell.angle_gamma   90.00
#
_symmetry.space_group_name_H-M   'P 1'
#
loop_
_entity.id
_entity.type
_entity.pdbx_description
1 polymer ?
#
loop_
_entity_poly.entity_id
_entity_poly.type
_entity_poly.pdbx_seq_one_letter_code
_entity_poly.pdbx_strand_id
1 'polypeptide(L)'
;MLKKFIGIFVATVLLMFQFVISSASAVELSKEVRTVAANDSGDTTVLSLKQIKEGKRLFQYACAQCHAGGVTKTNQNVGLEPEALAGATPNRNNIAGLVDYMKNPTTYDGEEEISELHPSTKSADIFTEMRNLTDKDLEAIAGYILLQPKIVGSQWGGGKIYY
;
A
#
# COMPACT_ATOMS: atom_id res chain seq x y z
N MET A 1 12.49 -44.41 -37.72
CA MET A 1 13.64 -43.70 -37.12
C MET A 1 13.48 -42.18 -37.13
N LEU A 2 12.98 -41.58 -38.24
CA LEU A 2 12.77 -40.13 -38.37
C LEU A 2 11.94 -39.48 -37.24
N LYS A 3 10.86 -40.13 -36.78
CA LYS A 3 10.01 -39.63 -35.66
C LYS A 3 10.76 -39.51 -34.31
N LYS A 4 11.74 -40.39 -34.06
CA LYS A 4 12.59 -40.31 -32.85
C LYS A 4 13.56 -39.13 -32.95
N PHE A 5 14.14 -38.88 -34.12
CA PHE A 5 15.02 -37.72 -34.35
C PHE A 5 14.27 -36.40 -34.24
N ILE A 6 13.04 -36.33 -34.75
CA ILE A 6 12.17 -35.15 -34.59
C ILE A 6 11.84 -34.93 -33.11
N GLY A 7 11.48 -35.97 -32.36
CA GLY A 7 11.20 -35.87 -30.93
C GLY A 7 12.41 -35.40 -30.11
N ILE A 8 13.60 -35.94 -30.41
CA ILE A 8 14.85 -35.50 -29.77
C ILE A 8 15.13 -34.04 -30.11
N PHE A 9 15.04 -33.64 -31.39
CA PHE A 9 15.26 -32.25 -31.81
C PHE A 9 14.32 -31.26 -31.11
N VAL A 10 13.03 -31.57 -31.03
CA VAL A 10 12.05 -30.75 -30.33
C VAL A 10 12.37 -30.64 -28.84
N ALA A 11 12.72 -31.75 -28.19
CA ALA A 11 13.11 -31.74 -26.77
C ALA A 11 14.38 -30.92 -26.52
N THR A 12 15.39 -31.02 -27.38
CA THR A 12 16.63 -30.25 -27.26
C THR A 12 16.38 -28.75 -27.43
N VAL A 13 15.53 -28.35 -28.39
CA VAL A 13 15.16 -26.95 -28.59
C VAL A 13 14.39 -26.39 -27.38
N LEU A 14 13.44 -27.16 -26.83
CA LEU A 14 12.68 -26.78 -25.64
C LEU A 14 13.56 -26.65 -24.39
N LEU A 15 14.52 -27.57 -24.21
CA LEU A 15 15.47 -27.53 -23.09
C LEU A 15 16.50 -26.40 -23.24
N MET A 16 16.93 -26.07 -24.47
CA MET A 16 17.80 -24.91 -24.71
C MET A 16 17.12 -23.59 -24.33
N PHE A 17 15.80 -23.48 -24.46
CA PHE A 17 15.05 -22.29 -24.05
C PHE A 17 15.15 -22.01 -22.53
N GLN A 18 15.35 -23.04 -21.71
CA GLN A 18 15.54 -22.91 -20.26
C GLN A 18 16.91 -22.29 -19.88
N PHE A 19 17.92 -22.41 -20.76
CA PHE A 19 19.25 -21.84 -20.51
C PHE A 19 19.40 -20.39 -21.00
N VAL A 20 18.46 -19.91 -21.82
CA VAL A 20 18.49 -18.53 -22.36
C VAL A 20 17.72 -17.55 -21.47
N ILE A 21 16.78 -18.02 -20.66
CA ILE A 21 16.00 -17.18 -19.73
C ILE A 21 16.68 -17.20 -18.36
N SER A 22 17.79 -16.50 -18.21
CA SER A 22 18.52 -16.40 -16.94
C SER A 22 17.97 -15.33 -15.99
N SER A 23 17.15 -14.40 -16.48
CA SER A 23 16.59 -13.30 -15.68
C SER A 23 15.22 -12.86 -16.17
N ALA A 24 14.24 -12.86 -15.26
CA ALA A 24 13.00 -12.12 -15.46
C ALA A 24 13.33 -10.63 -15.35
N SER A 25 13.07 -9.85 -16.41
CA SER A 25 13.16 -8.39 -16.36
C SER A 25 11.97 -7.84 -15.58
N ALA A 26 12.08 -7.81 -14.25
CA ALA A 26 11.10 -7.14 -13.41
C ALA A 26 11.32 -5.63 -13.48
N VAL A 27 10.26 -4.86 -13.69
CA VAL A 27 10.29 -3.41 -13.46
C VAL A 27 10.57 -3.19 -11.98
N GLU A 28 11.73 -2.63 -11.65
CA GLU A 28 12.07 -2.31 -10.26
C GLU A 28 11.29 -1.09 -9.77
N LEU A 29 11.01 -1.05 -8.45
CA LEU A 29 10.43 0.11 -7.81
C LEU A 29 11.48 1.24 -7.72
N SER A 30 11.45 2.14 -8.70
CA SER A 30 12.39 3.25 -8.83
C SER A 30 12.34 4.19 -7.61
N LYS A 31 13.40 5.00 -7.42
CA LYS A 31 13.43 5.96 -6.30
C LYS A 31 12.31 6.99 -6.43
N GLU A 32 11.99 7.38 -7.65
CA GLU A 32 10.96 8.37 -7.98
C GLU A 32 9.58 7.85 -7.55
N VAL A 33 9.25 6.60 -7.88
CA VAL A 33 7.99 5.95 -7.43
C VAL A 33 7.93 5.86 -5.91
N ARG A 34 9.07 5.57 -5.26
CA ARG A 34 9.19 5.44 -3.79
C ARG A 34 9.24 6.76 -3.03
N THR A 35 9.31 7.89 -3.71
CA THR A 35 9.33 9.21 -3.08
C THR A 35 7.91 9.62 -2.74
N VAL A 36 7.61 9.90 -1.47
CA VAL A 36 6.27 10.30 -0.99
C VAL A 36 6.35 11.60 -0.18
N ALA A 37 5.25 12.32 -0.06
CA ALA A 37 5.17 13.54 0.75
C ALA A 37 5.33 13.21 2.24
N ALA A 38 6.26 13.90 2.91
CA ALA A 38 6.55 13.69 4.33
C ALA A 38 5.61 14.51 5.23
N ASN A 39 5.29 15.73 4.83
CA ASN A 39 4.50 16.69 5.62
C ASN A 39 3.82 17.74 4.72
N ASP A 40 3.08 18.67 5.34
CA ASP A 40 2.39 19.77 4.64
C ASP A 40 3.31 20.93 4.22
N SER A 41 4.59 20.92 4.63
CA SER A 41 5.57 21.93 4.20
C SER A 41 6.16 21.64 2.82
N GLY A 42 5.76 20.54 2.18
CA GLY A 42 6.25 20.12 0.86
C GLY A 42 7.50 19.24 0.91
N ASP A 43 7.96 18.84 2.11
CA ASP A 43 9.08 17.91 2.23
C ASP A 43 8.70 16.53 1.69
N THR A 44 9.70 15.78 1.21
CA THR A 44 9.51 14.43 0.69
C THR A 44 10.49 13.45 1.33
N THR A 45 10.14 12.16 1.30
CA THR A 45 11.00 11.08 1.77
C THR A 45 10.97 9.91 0.79
N VAL A 46 12.10 9.21 0.69
CA VAL A 46 12.24 8.04 -0.20
C VAL A 46 12.10 6.77 0.63
N LEU A 47 10.99 6.04 0.45
CA LEU A 47 10.72 4.80 1.17
C LEU A 47 11.73 3.72 0.76
N SER A 48 12.36 3.04 1.71
CA SER A 48 13.16 1.84 1.39
C SER A 48 12.28 0.66 0.97
N LEU A 49 12.82 -0.28 0.18
CA LEU A 49 12.10 -1.50 -0.19
C LEU A 49 11.65 -2.31 1.04
N LYS A 50 12.46 -2.29 2.11
CA LYS A 50 12.12 -2.92 3.39
C LYS A 50 10.89 -2.25 4.03
N GLN A 51 10.85 -0.91 4.09
CA GLN A 51 9.70 -0.17 4.61
C GLN A 51 8.43 -0.45 3.80
N ILE A 52 8.54 -0.57 2.47
CA ILE A 52 7.38 -0.85 1.61
C ILE A 52 6.82 -2.25 1.87
N LYS A 53 7.70 -3.24 1.97
CA LYS A 53 7.30 -4.63 2.29
C LYS A 53 6.66 -4.71 3.67
N GLU A 54 7.21 -4.01 4.64
CA GLU A 54 6.69 -3.98 6.00
C GLU A 54 5.36 -3.23 6.09
N GLY A 55 5.26 -2.06 5.45
CA GLY A 55 4.02 -1.29 5.36
C GLY A 55 2.88 -2.08 4.73
N LYS A 56 3.15 -2.83 3.66
CA LYS A 56 2.17 -3.75 3.06
C LYS A 56 1.72 -4.82 4.05
N ARG A 57 2.66 -5.46 4.75
CA ARG A 57 2.38 -6.52 5.73
C ARG A 57 1.51 -6.00 6.87
N LEU A 58 1.85 -4.84 7.40
CA LEU A 58 1.14 -4.18 8.49
C LEU A 58 -0.24 -3.67 8.07
N PHE A 59 -0.36 -3.08 6.88
CA PHE A 59 -1.64 -2.69 6.31
C PHE A 59 -2.56 -3.90 6.13
N GLN A 60 -2.02 -5.02 5.64
CA GLN A 60 -2.78 -6.27 5.53
C GLN A 60 -3.23 -6.81 6.89
N TYR A 61 -2.38 -6.67 7.91
CA TYR A 61 -2.66 -7.11 9.27
C TYR A 61 -3.75 -6.28 9.95
N ALA A 62 -3.66 -4.95 9.90
CA ALA A 62 -4.51 -4.07 10.73
C ALA A 62 -5.59 -3.30 9.94
N CYS A 63 -5.46 -3.14 8.62
CA CYS A 63 -6.27 -2.19 7.84
C CYS A 63 -7.11 -2.86 6.75
N ALA A 64 -6.57 -3.88 6.08
CA ALA A 64 -7.13 -4.41 4.83
C ALA A 64 -8.51 -5.08 4.98
N GLN A 65 -8.92 -5.45 6.19
CA GLN A 65 -10.28 -5.94 6.44
C GLN A 65 -11.32 -4.93 5.92
N CYS A 66 -11.11 -3.64 6.21
CA CYS A 66 -11.96 -2.54 5.77
C CYS A 66 -11.42 -1.82 4.52
N HIS A 67 -10.09 -1.75 4.37
CA HIS A 67 -9.43 -0.90 3.37
C HIS A 67 -8.73 -1.65 2.22
N ALA A 68 -9.12 -2.90 1.95
CA ALA A 68 -8.56 -3.66 0.82
C ALA A 68 -8.67 -2.86 -0.49
N GLY A 69 -7.53 -2.61 -1.15
CA GLY A 69 -7.49 -1.88 -2.43
C GLY A 69 -7.78 -0.37 -2.28
N GLY A 70 -7.70 0.20 -1.08
CA GLY A 70 -7.83 1.64 -0.87
C GLY A 70 -9.26 2.16 -0.71
N VAL A 71 -10.29 1.30 -0.81
CA VAL A 71 -11.67 1.69 -0.49
C VAL A 71 -11.91 1.73 1.03
N THR A 72 -13.12 2.06 1.48
CA THR A 72 -13.57 1.80 2.86
C THR A 72 -14.89 1.06 2.84
N LYS A 73 -14.89 -0.24 3.19
CA LYS A 73 -16.09 -1.08 3.08
C LYS A 73 -17.27 -0.62 3.94
N THR A 74 -16.98 -0.09 5.13
CA THR A 74 -17.99 0.36 6.09
C THR A 74 -18.52 1.76 5.80
N ASN A 75 -17.85 2.52 4.93
CA ASN A 75 -18.28 3.84 4.48
C ASN A 75 -17.68 4.13 3.08
N GLN A 76 -18.45 3.87 2.03
CA GLN A 76 -17.96 3.98 0.65
C GLN A 76 -17.76 5.42 0.15
N ASN A 77 -18.12 6.42 0.96
CA ASN A 77 -17.95 7.83 0.58
C ASN A 77 -16.54 8.36 0.85
N VAL A 78 -15.70 7.62 1.57
CA VAL A 78 -14.34 8.05 1.95
C VAL A 78 -13.36 6.92 1.67
N GLY A 79 -12.40 7.15 0.78
CA GLY A 79 -11.34 6.20 0.45
C GLY A 79 -9.94 6.68 0.83
N LEU A 80 -8.93 5.95 0.38
CA LEU A 80 -7.50 6.20 0.60
C LEU A 80 -6.79 6.69 -0.66
N GLU A 81 -7.54 7.09 -1.69
CA GLU A 81 -7.03 7.78 -2.87
C GLU A 81 -6.48 9.18 -2.52
N PRO A 82 -5.44 9.65 -3.24
CA PRO A 82 -4.78 10.92 -2.92
C PRO A 82 -5.71 12.13 -2.84
N GLU A 83 -6.74 12.18 -3.70
CA GLU A 83 -7.71 13.28 -3.77
C GLU A 83 -8.56 13.35 -2.49
N ALA A 84 -9.01 12.20 -1.98
CA ALA A 84 -9.76 12.12 -0.73
C ALA A 84 -8.85 12.47 0.47
N LEU A 85 -7.63 11.93 0.51
CA LEU A 85 -6.68 12.25 1.58
C LEU A 85 -6.31 13.74 1.61
N ALA A 86 -6.19 14.37 0.45
CA ALA A 86 -5.85 15.79 0.33
C ALA A 86 -7.03 16.71 0.68
N GLY A 87 -8.27 16.27 0.44
CA GLY A 87 -9.48 17.02 0.76
C GLY A 87 -9.93 16.91 2.21
N ALA A 88 -9.35 16.00 2.99
CA ALA A 88 -9.62 15.86 4.42
C ALA A 88 -9.06 17.05 5.23
N THR A 89 -9.67 17.31 6.38
CA THR A 89 -9.22 18.32 7.35
C THR A 89 -8.84 17.65 8.68
N PRO A 90 -7.60 17.81 9.17
CA PRO A 90 -6.42 18.31 8.47
C PRO A 90 -6.04 17.40 7.28
N ASN A 91 -5.18 17.92 6.39
CA ASN A 91 -4.72 17.18 5.21
C ASN A 91 -4.05 15.86 5.61
N ARG A 92 -4.48 14.75 5.00
CA ARG A 92 -3.98 13.39 5.27
C ARG A 92 -3.15 12.82 4.12
N ASN A 93 -2.84 13.58 3.07
CA ASN A 93 -2.07 13.12 1.90
C ASN A 93 -0.54 13.24 2.09
N ASN A 94 -0.05 12.93 3.29
CA ASN A 94 1.37 12.92 3.63
C ASN A 94 1.63 11.99 4.84
N ILE A 95 2.90 11.63 5.07
CA ILE A 95 3.27 10.68 6.15
C ILE A 95 2.81 11.20 7.51
N ALA A 96 3.12 12.45 7.85
CA ALA A 96 2.77 13.02 9.15
C ALA A 96 1.26 13.00 9.42
N GLY A 97 0.45 13.38 8.43
CA GLY A 97 -1.00 13.41 8.53
C GLY A 97 -1.63 12.02 8.70
N LEU A 98 -1.11 10.99 8.02
CA LEU A 98 -1.56 9.60 8.19
C LEU A 98 -1.11 9.00 9.53
N VAL A 99 0.13 9.28 9.96
CA VAL A 99 0.63 8.84 11.27
C VAL A 99 -0.21 9.46 12.38
N ASP A 100 -0.53 10.75 12.28
CA ASP A 100 -1.44 11.43 13.20
C ASP A 100 -2.84 10.78 13.19
N TYR A 101 -3.41 10.50 12.01
CA TYR A 101 -4.71 9.83 11.91
C TYR A 101 -4.71 8.44 12.56
N MET A 102 -3.64 7.66 12.41
CA MET A 102 -3.50 6.35 13.08
C MET A 102 -3.27 6.47 14.60
N LYS A 103 -2.89 7.65 15.10
CA LYS A 103 -2.79 7.93 16.53
C LYS A 103 -4.10 8.43 17.12
N ASN A 104 -4.77 9.35 16.43
CA ASN A 104 -6.01 10.00 16.86
C ASN A 104 -6.90 10.31 15.63
N PRO A 105 -7.71 9.36 15.16
CA PRO A 105 -8.50 9.53 13.94
C PRO A 105 -9.65 10.51 14.18
N THR A 106 -9.95 11.30 13.16
CA THR A 106 -11.04 12.28 13.16
C THR A 106 -12.01 12.02 12.01
N THR A 107 -13.17 12.65 12.04
CA THR A 107 -14.03 12.79 10.86
C THR A 107 -13.30 13.51 9.72
N TYR A 108 -13.87 13.42 8.51
CA TYR A 108 -13.26 13.98 7.28
C TYR A 108 -13.09 15.50 7.34
N ASP A 109 -13.96 16.20 8.08
CA ASP A 109 -13.87 17.63 8.37
C ASP A 109 -13.03 17.96 9.63
N GLY A 110 -12.60 16.95 10.39
CA GLY A 110 -11.73 17.10 11.55
C GLY A 110 -12.40 17.53 12.85
N GLU A 111 -13.74 17.71 12.85
CA GLU A 111 -14.48 18.25 13.99
C GLU A 111 -14.67 17.23 15.13
N GLU A 112 -14.77 15.95 14.80
CA GLU A 112 -15.03 14.89 15.78
C GLU A 112 -13.91 13.86 15.81
N GLU A 113 -13.44 13.50 17.00
CA GLU A 113 -12.56 12.34 17.19
C GLU A 113 -13.37 11.04 17.13
N ILE A 114 -12.87 10.05 16.38
CA ILE A 114 -13.58 8.79 16.13
C ILE A 114 -12.79 7.56 16.61
N SER A 115 -11.89 7.73 17.60
CA SER A 115 -11.05 6.64 18.10
C SER A 115 -11.86 5.46 18.68
N GLU A 116 -13.07 5.70 19.18
CA GLU A 116 -13.97 4.64 19.66
C GLU A 116 -14.55 3.77 18.53
N LEU A 117 -14.56 4.29 17.29
CA LEU A 117 -15.15 3.64 16.12
C LEU A 117 -14.12 3.24 15.06
N HIS A 118 -12.88 3.75 15.15
CA HIS A 118 -11.81 3.51 14.20
C HIS A 118 -10.52 3.09 14.92
N PRO A 119 -9.82 2.03 14.46
CA PRO A 119 -8.54 1.60 15.03
C PRO A 119 -7.53 2.75 15.11
N SER A 120 -6.95 2.94 16.29
CA SER A 120 -5.88 3.92 16.55
C SER A 120 -5.01 3.50 17.73
N THR A 121 -3.84 4.11 17.91
CA THR A 121 -3.04 3.87 19.12
C THR A 121 -3.71 4.43 20.38
N LYS A 122 -4.57 5.46 20.26
CA LYS A 122 -5.35 6.01 21.38
C LYS A 122 -6.42 5.04 21.89
N SER A 123 -6.96 4.21 21.02
CA SER A 123 -8.00 3.20 21.31
C SER A 123 -7.47 1.76 21.21
N ALA A 124 -6.17 1.56 21.46
CA ALA A 124 -5.54 0.24 21.40
C ALA A 124 -6.05 -0.73 22.50
N ASP A 125 -6.74 -0.22 23.52
CA ASP A 125 -7.44 -1.02 24.51
C ASP A 125 -8.58 -1.84 23.89
N ILE A 126 -9.37 -1.24 22.99
CA ILE A 126 -10.47 -1.90 22.26
C ILE A 126 -10.06 -2.47 20.89
N PHE A 127 -9.11 -1.83 20.18
CA PHE A 127 -8.55 -2.32 18.91
C PHE A 127 -7.18 -2.96 19.14
N THR A 128 -7.20 -4.23 19.51
CA THR A 128 -6.02 -4.93 20.05
C THR A 128 -4.84 -5.03 19.07
N GLU A 129 -5.11 -4.99 17.78
CA GLU A 129 -4.14 -5.01 16.69
C GLU A 129 -3.22 -3.78 16.71
N MET A 130 -3.68 -2.67 17.29
CA MET A 130 -2.92 -1.42 17.37
C MET A 130 -1.90 -1.41 18.52
N ARG A 131 -2.03 -2.30 19.51
CA ARG A 131 -1.25 -2.27 20.77
C ARG A 131 0.27 -2.35 20.57
N ASN A 132 0.70 -3.09 19.55
CA ASN A 132 2.11 -3.38 19.31
C ASN A 132 2.69 -2.58 18.14
N LEU A 133 1.94 -1.65 17.56
CA LEU A 133 2.42 -0.82 16.46
C LEU A 133 3.25 0.33 17.01
N THR A 134 4.50 0.39 16.57
CA THR A 134 5.43 1.48 16.88
C THR A 134 5.26 2.64 15.90
N ASP A 135 5.82 3.81 16.22
CA ASP A 135 5.82 4.96 15.29
C ASP A 135 6.42 4.61 13.91
N LYS A 136 7.45 3.75 13.87
CA LYS A 136 8.05 3.27 12.62
C LYS A 136 7.10 2.37 11.81
N ASP A 137 6.25 1.62 12.51
CA ASP A 137 5.23 0.78 11.87
C ASP A 137 4.14 1.66 11.26
N LEU A 138 3.72 2.71 11.98
CA LEU A 138 2.78 3.71 11.47
C LEU A 138 3.33 4.43 10.24
N GLU A 139 4.59 4.86 10.27
CA GLU A 139 5.26 5.46 9.10
C GLU A 139 5.31 4.49 7.91
N ALA A 140 5.56 3.20 8.15
CA ALA A 140 5.57 2.20 7.09
C ALA A 140 4.18 1.99 6.47
N ILE A 141 3.12 1.93 7.29
CA ILE A 141 1.73 1.85 6.82
C ILE A 141 1.38 3.09 6.00
N ALA A 142 1.68 4.29 6.52
CA ALA A 142 1.44 5.55 5.82
C ALA A 142 2.16 5.59 4.48
N GLY A 143 3.43 5.19 4.45
CA GLY A 143 4.21 5.09 3.23
C GLY A 143 3.63 4.11 2.23
N TYR A 144 3.12 2.96 2.69
CA TYR A 144 2.43 2.01 1.82
C TYR A 144 1.18 2.62 1.18
N ILE A 145 0.32 3.29 1.95
CA ILE A 145 -0.90 3.95 1.46
C ILE A 145 -0.57 4.97 0.37
N LEU A 146 0.40 5.87 0.61
CA LEU A 146 0.78 6.93 -0.34
C LEU A 146 1.50 6.38 -1.60
N LEU A 147 2.11 5.21 -1.49
CA LEU A 147 2.81 4.56 -2.60
C LEU A 147 1.84 3.83 -3.54
N GLN A 148 0.80 3.16 -3.03
CA GLN A 148 -0.09 2.33 -3.84
C GLN A 148 -0.71 3.03 -5.06
N PRO A 149 -1.27 4.26 -4.98
CA PRO A 149 -1.83 4.92 -6.16
C PRO A 149 -0.78 5.20 -7.25
N LYS A 150 0.51 5.26 -6.91
CA LYS A 150 1.60 5.41 -7.90
C LYS A 150 1.94 4.11 -8.65
N ILE A 151 1.49 2.96 -8.12
CA ILE A 151 1.74 1.64 -8.71
C ILE A 151 0.52 1.16 -9.48
N VAL A 152 -0.67 1.22 -8.87
CA VAL A 152 -1.91 0.64 -9.42
C VAL A 152 -2.88 1.71 -9.94
N GLY A 153 -2.52 2.99 -9.87
CA GLY A 153 -3.33 4.08 -10.40
C GLY A 153 -4.75 4.10 -9.81
N SER A 154 -5.74 4.24 -10.69
CA SER A 154 -7.17 4.30 -10.33
C SER A 154 -7.74 3.00 -9.74
N GLN A 155 -6.98 1.89 -9.74
CA GLN A 155 -7.41 0.70 -9.02
C GLN A 155 -7.40 0.92 -7.50
N TRP A 156 -6.52 1.80 -6.99
CA TRP A 156 -6.48 2.19 -5.58
C TRP A 156 -7.62 3.17 -5.29
N GLY A 157 -8.55 2.79 -4.43
CA GLY A 157 -9.78 3.55 -4.13
C GLY A 157 -10.91 3.33 -5.15
N GLY A 158 -10.62 2.82 -6.35
CA GLY A 158 -11.63 2.62 -7.40
C GLY A 158 -12.59 1.44 -7.18
N GLY A 159 -12.23 0.49 -6.32
CA GLY A 159 -13.05 -0.67 -6.00
C GLY A 159 -13.36 -1.57 -7.21
N LYS A 160 -14.50 -2.26 -7.17
CA LYS A 160 -14.86 -3.34 -8.12
C LYS A 160 -14.92 -2.93 -9.60
N ILE A 161 -14.98 -1.64 -9.90
CA ILE A 161 -15.03 -1.14 -11.29
C ILE A 161 -13.67 -1.34 -11.98
N TYR A 162 -12.59 -1.45 -11.20
CA TYR A 162 -11.20 -1.50 -11.70
C TYR A 162 -10.47 -2.82 -11.36
N TYR A 163 -11.20 -3.87 -10.95
CA TYR A 163 -10.63 -5.19 -10.62
C TYR A 163 -10.33 -6.04 -11.86
#